data_AF-A0A843CTE0-F1
#
_entry.id   AF-A0A843CTE0-F1
#
_cell.length_a   1.000
_cell.length_b   1.000
_cell.length_c   1.000
_cell.angle_alpha   90.00
_cell.angle_beta   90.00
_cell.angle_gamma   90.00
#
_symmetry.space_group_name_H-M   'P 1'
#
loop_
_entity.id
_entity.type
_entity.pdbx_description
1 polymer ?
#
loop_
_entity_poly.entity_id
_entity_poly.type
_entity_poly.pdbx_seq_one_letter_code
_entity_poly.pdbx_strand_id
1 'polypeptide(L)'
;MSSPNIKVIMAGIIIVSMIAVISAGIIFHEDRSDIPDGLPNITVSGETDLEGNFYLSFVYTKNIMMLDSKGNIVWAKHEDTSNDPIPTGYWDFKKHVIDGKTYYSYHDQDITQDKYGLAGYAPGERVILDGNFREIKRITFEHSDIVEKGHPLDGHDFLLIDLNHYIMSGFIKDRVYNIPGYESGSNVIYSYLQEVKDGEVVWDWRSVDYPELYSLTVTDAVATANDFANETVDAPDYVHFNSMRLNDDGNLVCSFRHLNTILCLDRTVQRSPDADQIIWRLSGLDDEFGLSDEEKTSSQHYVTVDGDTITAFDNHNITEETRIAVYRIDDVNMELDEFKSYRIDGKFTSACGSAQFISGEMYAIGWGCAQNDLVCFCVYDFEKDEQLISIELDNQDNFTYRCVYYE
;
A
#
# COMPACT_ATOMS: atom_id res chain seq x y z
N MET A 1 -38.78 -85.27 -39.22
CA MET A 1 -40.14 -84.77 -38.90
C MET A 1 -40.07 -83.25 -38.84
N SER A 2 -41.00 -82.60 -39.56
CA SER A 2 -41.39 -81.17 -39.55
C SER A 2 -40.34 -80.06 -39.74
N SER A 3 -40.29 -79.51 -40.95
CA SER A 3 -40.19 -78.05 -41.25
C SER A 3 -41.56 -77.38 -40.94
N PRO A 4 -41.78 -76.02 -40.92
CA PRO A 4 -41.10 -75.02 -41.77
C PRO A 4 -41.00 -73.52 -41.28
N ASN A 5 -40.31 -72.73 -42.13
CA ASN A 5 -40.63 -71.37 -42.61
C ASN A 5 -40.29 -70.03 -41.89
N ILE A 6 -39.42 -69.27 -42.60
CA ILE A 6 -39.50 -67.87 -43.09
C ILE A 6 -39.29 -66.68 -42.12
N LYS A 7 -38.33 -65.81 -42.48
CA LYS A 7 -38.40 -64.33 -42.72
C LYS A 7 -36.97 -63.74 -42.58
N VAL A 8 -36.48 -62.67 -43.19
CA VAL A 8 -36.83 -61.70 -44.25
C VAL A 8 -35.53 -60.91 -44.49
N ILE A 9 -35.31 -60.45 -45.72
CA ILE A 9 -34.21 -59.57 -46.15
C ILE A 9 -34.40 -58.16 -45.56
N MET A 10 -33.32 -57.49 -45.10
CA MET A 10 -33.14 -56.05 -45.38
C MET A 10 -31.72 -55.57 -45.12
N ALA A 11 -31.15 -54.94 -46.15
CA ALA A 11 -29.92 -54.18 -46.10
C ALA A 11 -30.13 -52.91 -45.25
N GLY A 12 -29.30 -52.73 -44.24
CA GLY A 12 -29.26 -51.53 -43.39
C GLY A 12 -28.26 -50.52 -43.93
N ILE A 13 -28.79 -49.35 -44.26
CA ILE A 13 -28.11 -48.13 -44.71
C ILE A 13 -27.11 -47.66 -43.64
N ILE A 14 -25.87 -47.35 -44.06
CA ILE A 14 -24.90 -46.61 -43.23
C ILE A 14 -25.34 -45.14 -43.22
N ILE A 15 -25.86 -44.67 -42.08
CA ILE A 15 -26.04 -43.25 -41.80
C ILE A 15 -24.81 -42.81 -40.98
N VAL A 16 -23.90 -42.07 -41.62
CA VAL A 16 -22.87 -41.32 -40.93
C VAL A 16 -23.53 -40.06 -40.38
N SER A 17 -23.94 -40.10 -39.12
CA SER A 17 -24.36 -38.90 -38.39
C SER A 17 -23.13 -38.13 -37.95
N MET A 18 -22.80 -37.05 -38.67
CA MET A 18 -21.95 -35.97 -38.17
C MET A 18 -22.62 -35.37 -36.93
N ILE A 19 -22.05 -35.63 -35.75
CA ILE A 19 -22.35 -34.84 -34.56
C ILE A 19 -21.54 -33.56 -34.70
N ALA A 20 -22.21 -32.48 -35.12
CA ALA A 20 -21.70 -31.14 -34.87
C ALA A 20 -21.75 -30.92 -33.36
N VAL A 21 -20.58 -30.97 -32.71
CA VAL A 21 -20.44 -30.44 -31.35
C VAL A 21 -20.56 -28.92 -31.50
N ILE A 22 -21.77 -28.41 -31.28
CA ILE A 22 -21.96 -27.00 -30.97
C ILE A 22 -21.41 -26.85 -29.56
N SER A 23 -20.13 -26.52 -29.46
CA SER A 23 -19.60 -25.87 -28.26
C SER A 23 -20.38 -24.57 -28.12
N ALA A 24 -21.42 -24.60 -27.29
CA ALA A 24 -21.97 -23.39 -26.73
C ALA A 24 -20.85 -22.77 -25.90
N GLY A 25 -20.08 -21.89 -26.53
CA GLY A 25 -19.26 -20.95 -25.80
C GLY A 25 -20.19 -20.23 -24.84
N ILE A 26 -20.01 -20.45 -23.55
CA ILE A 26 -20.47 -19.51 -22.55
C ILE A 26 -19.61 -18.27 -22.79
N ILE A 27 -20.09 -17.40 -23.68
CA ILE A 27 -19.67 -16.01 -23.69
C ILE A 27 -20.25 -15.49 -22.37
N PHE A 28 -19.42 -15.37 -21.34
CA PHE A 28 -19.69 -14.37 -20.33
C PHE A 28 -19.66 -13.05 -21.10
N HIS A 29 -20.85 -12.53 -21.40
CA HIS A 29 -20.99 -11.09 -21.51
C HIS A 29 -20.73 -10.61 -20.09
N GLU A 30 -19.47 -10.30 -19.78
CA GLU A 30 -19.21 -9.33 -18.73
C GLU A 30 -19.92 -8.08 -19.19
N ASP A 31 -21.08 -7.86 -18.57
CA ASP A 31 -21.75 -6.59 -18.60
C ASP A 31 -20.70 -5.54 -18.21
N ARG A 32 -20.19 -4.79 -19.19
CA ARG A 32 -19.46 -3.53 -18.99
C ARG A 32 -20.38 -2.44 -18.40
N SER A 33 -21.38 -2.83 -17.62
CA SER A 33 -22.34 -1.94 -17.00
C SER A 33 -21.88 -1.65 -15.58
N ASP A 34 -21.68 -0.36 -15.32
CA ASP A 34 -21.49 0.28 -14.01
C ASP A 34 -20.06 0.75 -13.71
N ILE A 35 -19.24 1.07 -14.73
CA ILE A 35 -18.16 2.07 -14.52
C ILE A 35 -18.86 3.42 -14.24
N PRO A 36 -18.65 4.02 -13.05
CA PRO A 36 -19.32 5.27 -12.71
C PRO A 36 -18.79 6.44 -13.54
N ASP A 37 -19.66 7.42 -13.81
CA ASP A 37 -19.23 8.74 -14.28
C ASP A 37 -18.44 9.46 -13.16
N GLY A 38 -17.61 10.44 -13.52
CA GLY A 38 -16.87 11.27 -12.55
C GLY A 38 -15.49 10.73 -12.16
N LEU A 39 -15.08 9.60 -12.73
CA LEU A 39 -13.71 9.10 -12.62
C LEU A 39 -12.70 10.06 -13.26
N PRO A 40 -11.48 10.15 -12.72
CA PRO A 40 -10.35 10.81 -13.36
C PRO A 40 -10.16 10.28 -14.78
N ASN A 41 -9.99 11.19 -15.73
CA ASN A 41 -9.60 10.81 -17.07
C ASN A 41 -8.17 10.28 -17.06
N ILE A 42 -7.98 9.16 -17.75
CA ILE A 42 -6.68 8.53 -17.91
C ILE A 42 -6.34 8.35 -19.38
N THR A 43 -5.06 8.50 -19.71
CA THR A 43 -4.50 8.11 -21.00
C THR A 43 -3.59 6.91 -20.80
N VAL A 44 -3.81 5.85 -21.59
CA VAL A 44 -3.01 4.62 -21.53
C VAL A 44 -2.10 4.55 -22.75
N SER A 45 -0.82 4.23 -22.51
CA SER A 45 0.17 3.98 -23.55
C SER A 45 0.82 2.62 -23.33
N GLY A 46 0.87 1.78 -24.37
CA GLY A 46 1.43 0.42 -24.28
C GLY A 46 0.46 -0.62 -23.70
N GLU A 47 0.97 -1.84 -23.45
CA GLU A 47 0.23 -2.95 -22.83
C GLU A 47 1.22 -3.96 -22.22
N THR A 48 0.72 -4.82 -21.33
CA THR A 48 1.49 -5.93 -20.73
C THR A 48 0.74 -7.25 -20.87
N ASP A 49 1.48 -8.35 -20.84
CA ASP A 49 0.94 -9.72 -20.78
C ASP A 49 0.79 -10.25 -19.34
N LEU A 50 0.85 -9.38 -18.33
CA LEU A 50 0.67 -9.77 -16.93
C LEU A 50 -0.76 -10.29 -16.71
N GLU A 51 -0.92 -11.37 -15.94
CA GLU A 51 -2.23 -12.01 -15.73
C GLU A 51 -3.12 -11.27 -14.71
N GLY A 52 -2.55 -10.31 -13.97
CA GLY A 52 -3.20 -9.55 -12.91
C GLY A 52 -3.82 -8.21 -13.30
N ASN A 53 -4.15 -7.43 -12.27
CA ASN A 53 -4.75 -6.10 -12.38
C ASN A 53 -3.93 -5.03 -11.66
N PHE A 54 -4.09 -3.78 -12.09
CA PHE A 54 -3.53 -2.58 -11.45
C PHE A 54 -4.61 -1.87 -10.63
N TYR A 55 -4.28 -1.52 -9.39
CA TYR A 55 -5.18 -0.96 -8.40
C TYR A 55 -4.72 0.46 -8.06
N LEU A 56 -5.54 1.45 -8.42
CA LEU A 56 -5.27 2.87 -8.24
C LEU A 56 -6.15 3.42 -7.13
N SER A 57 -5.56 4.27 -6.29
CA SER A 57 -6.23 4.98 -5.19
C SER A 57 -5.79 6.44 -5.18
N PHE A 58 -6.69 7.36 -4.80
CA PHE A 58 -6.51 8.81 -5.02
C PHE A 58 -6.57 9.59 -3.71
N VAL A 59 -5.67 10.57 -3.57
CA VAL A 59 -5.47 11.34 -2.32
C VAL A 59 -6.59 12.35 -2.08
N TYR A 60 -7.04 13.04 -3.14
CA TYR A 60 -7.93 14.20 -3.03
C TYR A 60 -9.31 14.00 -3.64
N THR A 61 -9.56 12.81 -4.19
CA THR A 61 -10.88 12.47 -4.73
C THR A 61 -11.26 11.05 -4.31
N LYS A 62 -12.54 10.86 -4.01
CA LYS A 62 -13.11 9.54 -3.68
C LYS A 62 -13.24 8.68 -4.93
N ASN A 63 -12.09 8.23 -5.42
CA ASN A 63 -11.95 7.37 -6.58
C ASN A 63 -11.03 6.20 -6.24
N ILE A 64 -11.41 5.01 -6.67
CA ILE A 64 -10.52 3.85 -6.78
C ILE A 64 -10.83 3.14 -8.09
N MET A 65 -9.79 2.63 -8.74
CA MET A 65 -9.92 1.94 -10.03
C MET A 65 -9.13 0.64 -10.02
N MET A 66 -9.67 -0.35 -10.72
CA MET A 66 -8.99 -1.61 -11.05
C MET A 66 -8.91 -1.68 -12.58
N LEU A 67 -7.69 -1.81 -13.11
CA LEU A 67 -7.42 -1.86 -14.53
C LEU A 67 -6.81 -3.21 -14.90
N ASP A 68 -7.16 -3.73 -16.07
CA ASP A 68 -6.50 -4.92 -16.63
C ASP A 68 -5.08 -4.60 -17.16
N SER A 69 -4.37 -5.64 -17.61
CA SER A 69 -3.00 -5.56 -18.14
C SER A 69 -2.85 -4.69 -19.41
N LYS A 70 -3.98 -4.26 -20.00
CA LYS A 70 -4.08 -3.39 -21.19
C LYS A 70 -4.56 -1.98 -20.81
N GLY A 71 -4.73 -1.69 -19.53
CA GLY A 71 -5.20 -0.42 -19.00
C GLY A 71 -6.69 -0.16 -19.18
N ASN A 72 -7.52 -1.17 -19.51
CA ASN A 72 -8.96 -1.00 -19.47
C ASN A 72 -9.44 -1.01 -18.02
N ILE A 73 -10.31 -0.06 -17.65
CA ILE A 73 -10.99 -0.10 -16.35
C ILE A 73 -11.93 -1.30 -16.33
N VAL A 74 -11.66 -2.26 -15.44
CA VAL A 74 -12.49 -3.47 -15.22
C VAL A 74 -13.40 -3.33 -14.01
N TRP A 75 -13.07 -2.45 -13.07
CA TRP A 75 -13.94 -2.05 -11.97
C TRP A 75 -13.52 -0.68 -11.44
N ALA A 76 -14.46 0.10 -10.92
CA ALA A 76 -14.15 1.34 -10.24
C ALA A 76 -15.24 1.72 -9.24
N LYS A 77 -14.89 2.57 -8.29
CA LYS A 77 -15.83 3.21 -7.36
C LYS A 77 -15.55 4.70 -7.32
N HIS A 78 -16.62 5.48 -7.38
CA HIS A 78 -16.63 6.93 -7.33
C HIS A 78 -17.68 7.42 -6.31
N GLU A 79 -17.36 8.51 -5.61
CA GLU A 79 -18.31 9.32 -4.86
C GLU A 79 -18.06 10.79 -5.22
N ASP A 80 -19.12 11.51 -5.64
CA ASP A 80 -19.00 12.90 -6.02
C ASP A 80 -18.86 13.80 -4.78
N THR A 81 -17.64 14.29 -4.56
CA THR A 81 -17.28 15.21 -3.49
C THR A 81 -17.03 16.63 -4.00
N SER A 82 -17.49 16.98 -5.21
CA SER A 82 -17.23 18.29 -5.83
C SER A 82 -17.81 19.48 -5.06
N ASN A 83 -18.79 19.24 -4.19
CA ASN A 83 -19.40 20.25 -3.33
C ASN A 83 -18.78 20.29 -1.93
N ASP A 84 -17.84 19.40 -1.62
CA ASP A 84 -17.20 19.36 -0.32
C ASP A 84 -16.17 20.48 -0.21
N PRO A 85 -16.11 21.19 0.93
CA PRO A 85 -15.22 22.34 1.09
C PRO A 85 -13.75 21.94 1.18
N ILE A 86 -13.46 20.66 1.47
CA ILE A 86 -12.12 20.12 1.63
C ILE A 86 -12.03 18.82 0.82
N PRO A 87 -11.03 18.66 -0.06
CA PRO A 87 -10.82 17.44 -0.81
C PRO A 87 -10.63 16.23 0.11
N THR A 88 -11.23 15.09 -0.26
CA THR A 88 -11.13 13.83 0.48
C THR A 88 -10.99 12.67 -0.49
N GLY A 89 -10.17 11.69 -0.12
CA GLY A 89 -9.76 10.59 -0.98
C GLY A 89 -10.28 9.22 -0.57
N TYR A 90 -10.20 8.28 -1.51
CA TYR A 90 -10.16 6.86 -1.19
C TYR A 90 -8.72 6.36 -1.36
N TRP A 91 -8.09 5.96 -0.26
CA TRP A 91 -6.67 5.64 -0.22
C TRP A 91 -6.42 4.13 -0.17
N ASP A 92 -5.21 3.72 -0.54
CA ASP A 92 -4.66 2.40 -0.24
C ASP A 92 -5.57 1.22 -0.64
N PHE A 93 -5.97 1.20 -1.92
CA PHE A 93 -6.79 0.13 -2.50
C PHE A 93 -5.97 -1.13 -2.76
N LYS A 94 -6.36 -2.25 -2.15
CA LYS A 94 -5.63 -3.53 -2.18
C LYS A 94 -6.51 -4.74 -2.37
N LYS A 95 -5.92 -5.79 -2.95
CA LYS A 95 -6.43 -7.16 -2.95
C LYS A 95 -5.79 -7.95 -1.80
N HIS A 96 -6.57 -8.85 -1.22
CA HIS A 96 -6.14 -9.79 -0.19
C HIS A 96 -6.64 -11.19 -0.54
N VAL A 97 -5.87 -12.23 -0.25
CA VAL A 97 -6.27 -13.63 -0.43
C VAL A 97 -6.17 -14.35 0.91
N ILE A 98 -7.31 -14.79 1.44
CA ILE A 98 -7.41 -15.46 2.75
C ILE A 98 -8.14 -16.79 2.52
N ASP A 99 -7.50 -17.91 2.85
CA ASP A 99 -8.03 -19.26 2.65
C ASP A 99 -8.60 -19.51 1.23
N GLY A 100 -7.90 -18.99 0.21
CA GLY A 100 -8.29 -19.11 -1.19
C GLY A 100 -9.48 -18.24 -1.61
N LYS A 101 -9.96 -17.33 -0.75
CA LYS A 101 -10.99 -16.34 -1.07
C LYS A 101 -10.37 -14.97 -1.24
N THR A 102 -10.85 -14.26 -2.25
CA THR A 102 -10.44 -12.88 -2.53
C THR A 102 -11.28 -11.91 -1.72
N TYR A 103 -10.59 -10.94 -1.13
CA TYR A 103 -11.14 -9.76 -0.50
C TYR A 103 -10.44 -8.52 -1.02
N TYR A 104 -11.05 -7.36 -0.85
CA TYR A 104 -10.42 -6.08 -1.14
C TYR A 104 -10.53 -5.15 0.04
N SER A 105 -9.65 -4.16 0.12
CA SER A 105 -9.80 -3.07 1.08
C SER A 105 -9.41 -1.75 0.47
N TYR A 106 -10.02 -0.67 0.95
CA TYR A 106 -9.57 0.69 0.72
C TYR A 106 -9.86 1.52 1.98
N HIS A 107 -9.17 2.64 2.14
CA HIS A 107 -9.41 3.59 3.21
C HIS A 107 -10.37 4.67 2.75
N ASP A 108 -11.42 4.90 3.52
CA ASP A 108 -12.43 5.94 3.28
C ASP A 108 -12.12 7.13 4.20
N GLN A 109 -11.50 8.17 3.64
CA GLN A 109 -11.13 9.35 4.40
C GLN A 109 -12.37 10.17 4.79
N ASP A 110 -12.47 10.50 6.08
CA ASP A 110 -13.43 11.43 6.63
C ASP A 110 -12.68 12.68 7.11
N ILE A 111 -12.60 13.66 6.21
CA ILE A 111 -11.87 14.91 6.47
C ILE A 111 -12.44 15.72 7.65
N THR A 112 -13.69 15.47 8.05
CA THR A 112 -14.28 16.13 9.23
C THR A 112 -13.63 15.68 10.54
N GLN A 113 -12.89 14.57 10.50
CA GLN A 113 -12.13 14.04 11.63
C GLN A 113 -10.69 14.52 11.67
N ASP A 114 -10.23 15.29 10.68
CA ASP A 114 -8.92 15.95 10.75
C ASP A 114 -8.95 17.10 11.75
N LYS A 115 -8.25 16.88 12.87
CA LYS A 115 -8.08 17.84 13.96
C LYS A 115 -6.66 18.40 14.03
N TYR A 116 -5.79 17.99 13.12
CA TYR A 116 -4.35 18.28 13.17
C TYR A 116 -3.93 19.22 12.05
N GLY A 117 -4.64 19.20 10.91
CA GLY A 117 -4.26 19.99 9.72
C GLY A 117 -2.91 19.55 9.15
N LEU A 118 -2.55 18.29 9.36
CA LEU A 118 -1.28 17.70 8.97
C LEU A 118 -1.35 17.28 7.49
N ALA A 119 -0.40 17.75 6.68
CA ALA A 119 -0.28 17.28 5.31
C ALA A 119 0.03 15.77 5.30
N GLY A 120 -0.71 15.01 4.48
CA GLY A 120 -0.59 13.55 4.41
C GLY A 120 -1.40 12.80 5.48
N TYR A 121 -2.04 13.45 6.43
CA TYR A 121 -2.94 12.76 7.38
C TYR A 121 -4.31 12.50 6.74
N ALA A 122 -4.73 11.25 6.72
CA ALA A 122 -6.01 10.84 6.15
C ALA A 122 -6.87 10.13 7.21
N PRO A 123 -7.45 10.84 8.20
CA PRO A 123 -8.31 10.21 9.20
C PRO A 123 -9.54 9.60 8.54
N GLY A 124 -9.94 8.42 8.98
CA GLY A 124 -11.12 7.76 8.43
C GLY A 124 -11.26 6.31 8.88
N GLU A 125 -11.85 5.50 8.01
CA GLU A 125 -12.15 4.09 8.28
C GLU A 125 -11.59 3.18 7.19
N ARG A 126 -11.16 1.98 7.59
CA ARG A 126 -10.81 0.94 6.62
C ARG A 126 -12.07 0.19 6.20
N VAL A 127 -12.33 0.14 4.90
CA VAL A 127 -13.46 -0.60 4.31
C VAL A 127 -12.96 -1.92 3.75
N ILE A 128 -13.64 -3.03 4.07
CA ILE A 128 -13.37 -4.36 3.52
C ILE A 128 -14.51 -4.77 2.60
N LEU A 129 -14.16 -5.24 1.40
CA LEU A 129 -15.06 -5.76 0.40
C LEU A 129 -14.86 -7.26 0.20
N ASP A 130 -15.92 -7.98 -0.16
CA ASP A 130 -15.80 -9.36 -0.66
C ASP A 130 -15.33 -9.42 -2.12
N GLY A 131 -15.12 -10.64 -2.65
CA GLY A 131 -14.72 -10.87 -4.04
C GLY A 131 -15.71 -10.39 -5.11
N ASN A 132 -16.92 -9.94 -4.73
CA ASN A 132 -17.88 -9.29 -5.63
C ASN A 132 -17.97 -7.78 -5.37
N PHE A 133 -16.96 -7.19 -4.73
CA PHE A 133 -16.87 -5.77 -4.36
C PHE A 133 -17.99 -5.26 -3.46
N ARG A 134 -18.64 -6.14 -2.69
CA ARG A 134 -19.66 -5.74 -1.71
C ARG A 134 -18.99 -5.44 -0.38
N GLU A 135 -19.32 -4.29 0.21
CA GLU A 135 -18.85 -3.94 1.55
C GLU A 135 -19.34 -4.97 2.58
N ILE A 136 -18.41 -5.53 3.36
CA ILE A 136 -18.68 -6.53 4.39
C ILE A 136 -18.24 -6.09 5.79
N LYS A 137 -17.35 -5.09 5.90
CA LYS A 137 -16.83 -4.60 7.18
C LYS A 137 -16.29 -3.18 7.05
N ARG A 138 -16.48 -2.37 8.10
CA ARG A 138 -15.78 -1.11 8.35
C ARG A 138 -15.01 -1.23 9.66
N ILE A 139 -13.79 -0.69 9.67
CA ILE A 139 -12.86 -0.86 10.78
C ILE A 139 -12.32 0.51 11.19
N THR A 140 -12.35 0.73 12.51
CA THR A 140 -11.73 1.82 13.26
C THR A 140 -10.88 1.22 14.38
N PHE A 141 -10.14 2.03 15.14
CA PHE A 141 -9.40 1.50 16.28
C PHE A 141 -10.33 0.83 17.30
N GLU A 142 -9.88 -0.30 17.83
CA GLU A 142 -10.47 -0.88 19.02
C GLU A 142 -10.01 -0.11 20.28
N HIS A 143 -10.81 -0.20 21.35
CA HIS A 143 -10.50 0.50 22.59
C HIS A 143 -9.18 0.00 23.19
N SER A 144 -8.33 0.94 23.58
CA SER A 144 -7.09 0.73 24.34
C SER A 144 -6.94 1.81 25.42
N ASP A 145 -5.85 1.79 26.17
CA ASP A 145 -5.46 2.89 27.05
C ASP A 145 -5.03 4.17 26.28
N ILE A 146 -4.94 4.11 24.96
CA ILE A 146 -4.50 5.20 24.08
C ILE A 146 -5.70 5.89 23.41
N VAL A 147 -6.63 5.10 22.87
CA VAL A 147 -7.77 5.58 22.10
C VAL A 147 -9.05 4.87 22.50
N GLU A 148 -10.17 5.59 22.40
CA GLU A 148 -11.49 5.00 22.53
C GLU A 148 -11.86 4.20 21.27
N LYS A 149 -12.71 3.18 21.44
CA LYS A 149 -13.28 2.44 20.29
C LYS A 149 -13.97 3.42 19.34
N GLY A 150 -13.67 3.30 18.04
CA GLY A 150 -14.23 4.19 17.02
C GLY A 150 -13.36 5.40 16.72
N HIS A 151 -12.18 5.55 17.34
CA HIS A 151 -11.21 6.55 16.91
C HIS A 151 -10.79 6.29 15.44
N PRO A 152 -10.68 7.33 14.59
CA PRO A 152 -10.27 7.15 13.20
C PRO A 152 -8.91 6.50 13.09
N LEU A 153 -8.78 5.71 12.03
CA LEU A 153 -7.49 5.27 11.51
C LEU A 153 -6.88 6.35 10.64
N ASP A 154 -5.60 6.22 10.35
CA ASP A 154 -4.96 6.92 9.25
C ASP A 154 -4.95 6.06 7.96
N GLY A 155 -4.94 6.73 6.80
CA GLY A 155 -5.12 6.10 5.50
C GLY A 155 -3.88 5.51 4.84
N HIS A 156 -2.69 5.63 5.44
CA HIS A 156 -1.46 5.23 4.77
C HIS A 156 -1.34 3.72 4.50
N ASP A 157 -1.66 2.86 5.49
CA ASP A 157 -1.51 1.43 5.29
C ASP A 157 -2.45 0.60 6.18
N PHE A 158 -2.62 -0.66 5.82
CA PHE A 158 -3.42 -1.67 6.51
C PHE A 158 -2.97 -3.07 6.08
N LEU A 159 -2.83 -3.97 7.06
CA LEU A 159 -2.55 -5.38 6.84
C LEU A 159 -3.73 -6.23 7.29
N LEU A 160 -4.32 -6.95 6.34
CA LEU A 160 -5.35 -7.95 6.62
C LEU A 160 -4.69 -9.32 6.73
N ILE A 161 -4.64 -9.89 7.93
CA ILE A 161 -4.14 -11.26 8.16
C ILE A 161 -5.30 -12.25 8.01
N ASP A 162 -6.45 -11.91 8.59
CA ASP A 162 -7.75 -12.57 8.44
C ASP A 162 -8.86 -11.50 8.59
N LEU A 163 -10.12 -11.80 8.26
CA LEU A 163 -11.25 -10.89 8.41
C LEU A 163 -11.43 -10.35 9.84
N ASN A 164 -10.98 -11.10 10.85
CA ASN A 164 -10.98 -10.69 12.24
C ASN A 164 -9.58 -10.53 12.84
N HIS A 165 -8.53 -10.55 12.02
CA HIS A 165 -7.14 -10.37 12.46
C HIS A 165 -6.42 -9.40 11.53
N TYR A 166 -6.06 -8.22 12.02
CA TYR A 166 -5.48 -7.16 11.18
C TYR A 166 -4.59 -6.21 11.96
N ILE A 167 -3.74 -5.48 11.23
CA ILE A 167 -2.89 -4.43 11.77
C ILE A 167 -3.24 -3.12 11.08
N MET A 168 -3.34 -2.07 11.89
CA MET A 168 -3.80 -0.74 11.50
C MET A 168 -2.91 0.34 12.09
N SER A 169 -2.92 1.51 11.45
CA SER A 169 -2.12 2.66 11.83
C SER A 169 -2.97 3.91 12.05
N GLY A 170 -2.42 4.85 12.80
CA GLY A 170 -3.03 6.13 13.10
C GLY A 170 -1.99 7.12 13.59
N PHE A 171 -2.33 8.39 13.54
CA PHE A 171 -1.56 9.45 14.17
C PHE A 171 -2.29 9.97 15.39
N ILE A 172 -1.58 10.07 16.50
CA ILE A 172 -2.12 10.56 17.77
C ILE A 172 -1.33 11.80 18.17
N LYS A 173 -2.07 12.84 18.55
CA LYS A 173 -1.49 14.05 19.12
C LYS A 173 -1.51 13.97 20.64
N ASP A 174 -0.36 14.14 21.27
CA ASP A 174 -0.25 14.15 22.74
C ASP A 174 0.87 15.06 23.23
N ARG A 175 0.85 15.40 24.52
CA ARG A 175 1.93 16.12 25.20
C ARG A 175 2.84 15.15 25.93
N VAL A 176 4.08 15.06 25.48
CA VAL A 176 5.11 14.16 25.99
C VAL A 176 6.16 14.93 26.80
N TYR A 177 6.89 14.23 27.68
CA TYR A 177 7.87 14.82 28.61
C TYR A 177 9.24 14.12 28.56
N ASN A 178 9.43 13.21 27.61
CA ASN A 178 10.60 12.37 27.46
C ASN A 178 11.51 12.80 26.29
N ILE A 179 11.24 13.95 25.66
CA ILE A 179 12.12 14.49 24.62
C ILE A 179 13.33 15.17 25.27
N PRO A 180 14.57 14.74 24.96
CA PRO A 180 15.77 15.39 25.49
C PRO A 180 15.80 16.89 25.16
N GLY A 181 16.00 17.75 26.18
CA GLY A 181 16.01 19.21 26.03
C GLY A 181 14.64 19.89 26.09
N TYR A 182 13.55 19.12 26.20
CA TYR A 182 12.18 19.62 26.34
C TYR A 182 11.46 19.02 27.55
N GLU A 183 12.13 18.99 28.70
CA GLU A 183 11.63 18.34 29.93
C GLU A 183 10.38 19.04 30.52
N SER A 184 10.10 20.27 30.11
CA SER A 184 8.84 20.98 30.44
C SER A 184 7.62 20.47 29.65
N GLY A 185 7.86 19.56 28.72
CA GLY A 185 6.91 18.91 27.85
C GLY A 185 6.78 19.58 26.49
N SER A 186 6.49 18.78 25.48
CA SER A 186 6.28 19.17 24.08
C SER A 186 5.06 18.46 23.55
N ASN A 187 4.24 19.15 22.76
CA ASN A 187 3.19 18.47 22.01
C ASN A 187 3.84 17.80 20.80
N VAL A 188 3.45 16.58 20.45
CA VAL A 188 3.91 15.86 19.26
C VAL A 188 2.73 15.14 18.61
N ILE A 189 2.86 14.87 17.32
CA ILE A 189 2.06 13.86 16.63
C ILE A 189 2.94 12.62 16.47
N TYR A 190 2.43 11.48 16.90
CA TYR A 190 3.16 10.22 16.90
C TYR A 190 2.41 9.12 16.15
N SER A 191 3.16 8.14 15.65
CA SER A 191 2.58 6.99 14.98
C SER A 191 2.14 5.94 16.01
N TYR A 192 0.89 5.52 15.91
CA TYR A 192 0.30 4.45 16.70
C TYR A 192 -0.09 3.30 15.78
N LEU A 193 0.43 2.11 16.07
CA LEU A 193 0.09 0.87 15.37
C LEU A 193 -0.67 -0.04 16.32
N GLN A 194 -1.76 -0.64 15.86
CA GLN A 194 -2.60 -1.54 16.65
C GLN A 194 -2.85 -2.83 15.86
N GLU A 195 -2.58 -3.97 16.48
CA GLU A 195 -2.97 -5.28 15.99
C GLU A 195 -4.20 -5.76 16.76
N VAL A 196 -5.24 -6.12 16.03
CA VAL A 196 -6.51 -6.59 16.58
C VAL A 196 -6.75 -8.01 16.12
N LYS A 197 -7.14 -8.88 17.05
CA LYS A 197 -7.61 -10.23 16.75
C LYS A 197 -8.92 -10.50 17.49
N ASP A 198 -9.94 -10.93 16.75
CA ASP A 198 -11.27 -11.25 17.27
C ASP A 198 -11.92 -10.12 18.10
N GLY A 199 -11.59 -8.87 17.75
CA GLY A 199 -12.11 -7.66 18.42
C GLY A 199 -11.33 -7.25 19.67
N GLU A 200 -10.23 -7.92 19.99
CA GLU A 200 -9.32 -7.57 21.09
C GLU A 200 -8.00 -7.04 20.54
N VAL A 201 -7.47 -5.99 21.18
CA VAL A 201 -6.11 -5.50 20.89
C VAL A 201 -5.12 -6.52 21.46
N VAL A 202 -4.35 -7.17 20.58
CA VAL A 202 -3.38 -8.23 20.96
C VAL A 202 -1.94 -7.77 20.92
N TRP A 203 -1.67 -6.63 20.28
CA TRP A 203 -0.37 -5.94 20.26
C TRP A 203 -0.58 -4.49 19.85
N ASP A 204 0.25 -3.59 20.37
CA ASP A 204 0.31 -2.21 19.92
C ASP A 204 1.73 -1.63 20.04
N TRP A 205 1.99 -0.54 19.31
CA TRP A 205 3.27 0.16 19.31
C TRP A 205 3.06 1.67 19.17
N ARG A 206 3.82 2.45 19.94
CA ARG A 206 3.80 3.92 19.92
C ARG A 206 5.21 4.44 19.71
N SER A 207 5.41 5.31 18.72
CA SER A 207 6.74 5.88 18.49
C SER A 207 7.25 6.72 19.68
N VAL A 208 6.37 7.24 20.54
CA VAL A 208 6.75 8.06 21.71
C VAL A 208 7.32 7.26 22.87
N ASP A 209 7.19 5.93 22.84
CA ASP A 209 7.79 5.04 23.84
C ASP A 209 9.31 4.84 23.62
N TYR A 210 9.84 5.37 22.51
CA TYR A 210 11.22 5.24 22.06
C TYR A 210 11.87 6.63 21.93
N PRO A 211 12.35 7.23 23.04
CA PRO A 211 12.90 8.59 23.05
C PRO A 211 14.08 8.80 22.10
N GLU A 212 14.82 7.74 21.76
CA GLU A 212 15.90 7.79 20.80
C GLU A 212 15.44 8.27 19.42
N LEU A 213 14.20 7.97 19.02
CA LEU A 213 13.65 8.34 17.71
C LEU A 213 13.53 9.86 17.52
N TYR A 214 13.40 10.66 18.58
CA TYR A 214 13.37 12.13 18.48
C TYR A 214 14.68 12.68 17.90
N SER A 215 15.81 12.06 18.24
CA SER A 215 17.13 12.47 17.74
C SER A 215 17.39 12.04 16.29
N LEU A 216 16.58 11.11 15.78
CA LEU A 216 16.67 10.58 14.42
C LEU A 216 15.77 11.33 13.42
N THR A 217 14.96 12.27 13.90
CA THR A 217 14.06 13.05 13.06
C THR A 217 14.84 13.94 12.09
N VAL A 218 14.59 13.75 10.80
CA VAL A 218 15.13 14.56 9.70
C VAL A 218 14.09 15.53 9.15
N THR A 219 14.55 16.54 8.42
CA THR A 219 13.70 17.60 7.87
C THR A 219 13.73 17.65 6.34
N ASP A 220 14.23 16.60 5.68
CA ASP A 220 14.37 16.51 4.22
C ASP A 220 13.04 16.77 3.51
N ALA A 221 11.94 16.35 4.13
CA ALA A 221 10.62 16.52 3.58
C ALA A 221 9.79 17.65 4.19
N VAL A 222 9.87 17.83 5.51
CA VAL A 222 9.08 18.81 6.25
C VAL A 222 10.00 19.52 7.22
N ALA A 223 10.20 20.82 7.00
CA ALA A 223 11.13 21.64 7.77
C ALA A 223 10.80 21.71 9.28
N THR A 224 9.53 21.47 9.63
CA THR A 224 9.02 21.53 11.01
C THR A 224 8.88 20.16 11.66
N ALA A 225 9.35 19.07 11.04
CA ALA A 225 9.22 17.71 11.58
C ALA A 225 9.89 17.54 12.96
N ASN A 226 10.92 18.35 13.26
CA ASN A 226 11.62 18.35 14.54
C ASN A 226 11.35 19.61 15.39
N ASP A 227 10.24 20.33 15.14
CA ASP A 227 9.86 21.53 15.91
C ASP A 227 9.29 21.16 17.28
N PHE A 228 10.10 20.50 18.11
CA PHE A 228 9.73 20.08 19.46
C PHE A 228 9.58 21.27 20.43
N ALA A 229 10.05 22.46 20.04
CA ALA A 229 9.76 23.69 20.76
C ALA A 229 8.30 24.17 20.55
N ASN A 230 7.61 23.60 19.55
CA ASN A 230 6.28 23.99 19.10
C ASN A 230 6.21 25.49 18.76
N GLU A 231 7.26 26.03 18.13
CA GLU A 231 7.37 27.47 17.81
C GLU A 231 6.65 27.84 16.51
N THR A 232 6.66 26.93 15.52
CA THR A 232 6.07 27.11 14.19
C THR A 232 4.81 26.27 14.02
N VAL A 233 4.83 25.03 14.51
CA VAL A 233 3.69 24.12 14.49
C VAL A 233 3.25 23.75 15.90
N ASP A 234 1.96 23.54 16.10
CA ASP A 234 1.41 23.22 17.43
C ASP A 234 1.83 21.83 17.93
N ALA A 235 2.12 20.90 17.01
CA ALA A 235 2.71 19.61 17.29
C ALA A 235 3.42 19.08 16.03
N PRO A 236 4.74 18.83 16.04
CA PRO A 236 5.44 18.22 14.93
C PRO A 236 5.04 16.74 14.80
N ASP A 237 4.87 16.30 13.55
CA ASP A 237 4.89 14.88 13.19
C ASP A 237 6.34 14.49 12.91
N TYR A 238 6.95 13.78 13.85
CA TYR A 238 8.40 13.58 13.89
C TYR A 238 8.86 12.24 13.30
N VAL A 239 7.95 11.27 13.10
CA VAL A 239 8.31 9.96 12.51
C VAL A 239 7.60 9.68 11.19
N HIS A 240 6.33 10.06 11.06
CA HIS A 240 5.51 9.85 9.88
C HIS A 240 5.56 8.41 9.32
N PHE A 241 4.86 7.49 9.97
CA PHE A 241 4.60 6.15 9.43
C PHE A 241 3.89 6.23 8.08
N ASN A 242 4.28 5.40 7.10
CA ASN A 242 3.58 5.36 5.82
C ASN A 242 3.36 3.98 5.21
N SER A 243 4.01 2.92 5.69
CA SER A 243 3.84 1.57 5.13
C SER A 243 4.32 0.48 6.07
N MET A 244 3.73 -0.71 5.97
CA MET A 244 4.09 -1.89 6.77
C MET A 244 3.95 -3.20 6.01
N ARG A 245 4.80 -4.19 6.31
CA ARG A 245 4.69 -5.57 5.83
C ARG A 245 5.12 -6.55 6.91
N LEU A 246 4.64 -7.79 6.82
CA LEU A 246 5.15 -8.88 7.65
C LEU A 246 6.37 -9.49 6.97
N ASN A 247 7.40 -9.79 7.75
CA ASN A 247 8.45 -10.71 7.33
C ASN A 247 8.05 -12.16 7.63
N ASP A 248 8.91 -13.12 7.27
CA ASP A 248 8.66 -14.56 7.43
C ASP A 248 8.54 -15.00 8.90
N ASP A 249 9.18 -14.29 9.83
CA ASP A 249 9.05 -14.53 11.27
C ASP A 249 7.77 -13.93 11.88
N GLY A 250 7.02 -13.16 11.09
CA GLY A 250 5.83 -12.46 11.54
C GLY A 250 6.13 -11.14 12.25
N ASN A 251 7.34 -10.61 12.19
CA ASN A 251 7.67 -9.26 12.63
C ASN A 251 7.14 -8.22 11.63
N LEU A 252 6.95 -6.99 12.10
CA LEU A 252 6.38 -5.90 11.30
C LEU A 252 7.49 -4.97 10.80
N VAL A 253 7.77 -5.00 9.50
CA VAL A 253 8.71 -4.07 8.85
C VAL A 253 7.96 -2.84 8.38
N CYS A 254 8.34 -1.67 8.90
CA CYS A 254 7.63 -0.40 8.76
C CYS A 254 8.53 0.69 8.19
N SER A 255 7.98 1.54 7.31
CA SER A 255 8.67 2.74 6.81
C SER A 255 8.22 3.99 7.57
N PHE A 256 9.21 4.78 8.01
CA PHE A 256 9.04 6.05 8.69
C PHE A 256 9.72 7.18 7.93
N ARG A 257 8.88 7.99 7.29
CA ARG A 257 9.31 9.00 6.31
C ARG A 257 10.18 10.09 6.92
N HIS A 258 9.83 10.57 8.11
CA HIS A 258 10.57 11.66 8.77
C HIS A 258 11.78 11.17 9.57
N LEU A 259 12.06 9.86 9.54
CA LEU A 259 13.29 9.28 10.07
C LEU A 259 14.24 8.84 8.96
N ASN A 260 13.80 8.83 7.68
CA ASN A 260 14.45 8.12 6.59
C ASN A 260 14.78 6.64 6.92
N THR A 261 14.05 6.05 7.86
CA THR A 261 14.40 4.77 8.47
C THR A 261 13.29 3.75 8.24
N ILE A 262 13.69 2.51 7.98
CA ILE A 262 12.83 1.33 7.97
C ILE A 262 13.09 0.57 9.28
N LEU A 263 12.06 0.37 10.10
CA LEU A 263 12.16 -0.35 11.37
C LEU A 263 11.56 -1.74 11.21
N CYS A 264 12.17 -2.75 11.84
CA CYS A 264 11.49 -4.02 12.09
C CYS A 264 11.05 -4.09 13.54
N LEU A 265 9.78 -4.41 13.75
CA LEU A 265 9.14 -4.42 15.06
C LEU A 265 8.74 -5.84 15.47
N ASP A 266 9.13 -6.25 16.68
CA ASP A 266 8.77 -7.52 17.30
C ASP A 266 7.29 -7.49 17.73
N ARG A 267 6.48 -8.26 17.02
CA ARG A 267 5.04 -8.40 17.29
C ARG A 267 4.73 -9.31 18.48
N THR A 268 5.72 -10.03 18.99
CA THR A 268 5.58 -10.94 20.14
C THR A 268 5.82 -10.22 21.47
N VAL A 269 6.51 -9.07 21.45
CA VAL A 269 6.79 -8.25 22.63
C VAL A 269 5.63 -7.30 22.89
N GLN A 270 5.03 -7.42 24.07
CA GLN A 270 3.95 -6.55 24.53
C GLN A 270 4.48 -5.20 25.01
N ARG A 271 3.75 -4.13 24.70
CA ARG A 271 4.10 -2.79 25.13
C ARG A 271 4.15 -2.68 26.65
N SER A 272 5.27 -2.19 27.16
CA SER A 272 5.47 -1.87 28.57
C SER A 272 6.60 -0.83 28.71
N PRO A 273 6.74 -0.14 29.86
CA PRO A 273 7.77 0.89 30.02
C PRO A 273 9.22 0.43 29.79
N ASP A 274 9.50 -0.88 29.95
CA ASP A 274 10.83 -1.46 29.79
C ASP A 274 10.93 -2.39 28.56
N ALA A 275 9.87 -2.47 27.74
CA ALA A 275 9.87 -3.30 26.54
C ALA A 275 10.54 -2.57 25.39
N ASP A 276 11.43 -3.28 24.68
CA ASP A 276 11.94 -2.86 23.40
C ASP A 276 11.33 -3.75 22.32
N GLN A 277 10.50 -3.16 21.47
CA GLN A 277 9.88 -3.86 20.34
C GLN A 277 10.65 -3.58 19.03
N ILE A 278 11.71 -2.77 19.02
CA ILE A 278 12.48 -2.51 17.79
C ILE A 278 13.59 -3.56 17.68
N ILE A 279 13.54 -4.37 16.63
CA ILE A 279 14.53 -5.44 16.37
C ILE A 279 15.75 -4.85 15.67
N TRP A 280 15.52 -4.08 14.60
CA TRP A 280 16.58 -3.46 13.82
C TRP A 280 16.11 -2.20 13.08
N ARG A 281 17.09 -1.42 12.61
CA ARG A 281 16.91 -0.17 11.85
C ARG A 281 17.75 -0.20 10.58
N LEU A 282 17.09 -0.08 9.44
CA LEU A 282 17.71 0.01 8.12
C LEU A 282 17.56 1.43 7.58
N SER A 283 18.66 1.99 7.07
CA SER A 283 18.74 3.38 6.57
C SER A 283 18.66 4.46 7.67
N GLY A 284 18.73 5.72 7.27
CA GLY A 284 18.62 6.87 8.16
C GLY A 284 19.86 7.13 9.00
N LEU A 285 19.66 7.89 10.08
CA LEU A 285 20.74 8.36 10.96
C LEU A 285 21.28 7.28 11.91
N ASP A 286 20.48 6.26 12.20
CA ASP A 286 20.80 5.15 13.10
C ASP A 286 20.75 3.81 12.36
N ASP A 287 21.27 3.80 11.14
CA ASP A 287 21.39 2.59 10.34
C ASP A 287 22.31 1.56 11.03
N GLU A 288 21.82 0.32 11.15
CA GLU A 288 22.54 -0.77 11.80
C GLU A 288 23.23 -1.72 10.82
N PHE A 289 22.96 -1.59 9.51
CA PHE A 289 23.46 -2.51 8.47
C PHE A 289 24.74 -2.03 7.78
N GLY A 290 25.24 -0.85 8.15
CA GLY A 290 26.50 -0.31 7.62
C GLY A 290 26.38 0.31 6.23
N LEU A 291 25.20 0.80 5.87
CA LEU A 291 24.93 1.50 4.62
C LEU A 291 25.80 2.75 4.48
N SER A 292 26.37 2.94 3.30
CA SER A 292 26.95 4.22 2.88
C SER A 292 25.85 5.26 2.60
N ASP A 293 26.22 6.55 2.57
CA ASP A 293 25.26 7.63 2.33
C ASP A 293 24.52 7.49 0.99
N GLU A 294 25.16 6.91 -0.04
CA GLU A 294 24.56 6.67 -1.36
C GLU A 294 23.52 5.54 -1.33
N GLU A 295 23.62 4.61 -0.38
CA GLU A 295 22.72 3.47 -0.21
C GLU A 295 21.52 3.81 0.69
N LYS A 296 21.58 4.90 1.44
CA LYS A 296 20.48 5.35 2.31
C LYS A 296 19.33 5.97 1.53
N THR A 297 18.13 5.80 2.07
CA THR A 297 16.91 6.42 1.56
C THR A 297 16.72 7.85 2.07
N SER A 298 15.85 8.61 1.39
CA SER A 298 15.30 9.85 1.94
C SER A 298 13.80 9.96 1.64
N SER A 299 13.01 10.07 2.72
CA SER A 299 11.56 10.22 2.68
C SER A 299 10.83 9.07 1.96
N GLN A 300 11.36 7.85 2.05
CA GLN A 300 10.88 6.67 1.34
C GLN A 300 9.45 6.27 1.73
N HIS A 301 8.79 5.56 0.83
CA HIS A 301 7.48 4.96 0.98
C HIS A 301 7.49 3.48 0.59
N TYR A 302 6.36 2.82 0.87
CA TYR A 302 6.00 1.51 0.33
C TYR A 302 7.10 0.46 0.46
N VAL A 303 7.39 0.07 1.70
CA VAL A 303 8.30 -1.05 1.94
C VAL A 303 7.66 -2.38 1.53
N THR A 304 8.42 -3.26 0.89
CA THR A 304 8.08 -4.67 0.67
C THR A 304 9.17 -5.58 1.23
N VAL A 305 8.78 -6.80 1.61
CA VAL A 305 9.67 -7.81 2.18
C VAL A 305 9.45 -9.12 1.42
N ASP A 306 10.54 -9.75 1.00
CA ASP A 306 10.56 -11.08 0.40
C ASP A 306 11.80 -11.82 0.92
N GLY A 307 11.62 -12.70 1.91
CA GLY A 307 12.72 -13.32 2.64
C GLY A 307 13.64 -12.26 3.29
N ASP A 308 14.91 -12.28 2.89
CA ASP A 308 15.98 -11.37 3.33
C ASP A 308 16.05 -10.06 2.51
N THR A 309 15.14 -9.88 1.56
CA THR A 309 15.15 -8.75 0.65
C THR A 309 14.09 -7.71 1.04
N ILE A 310 14.55 -6.50 1.31
CA ILE A 310 13.74 -5.31 1.58
C ILE A 310 13.77 -4.41 0.35
N THR A 311 12.61 -4.07 -0.19
CA THR A 311 12.50 -3.05 -1.26
C THR A 311 11.77 -1.83 -0.73
N ALA A 312 12.25 -0.65 -1.05
CA ALA A 312 11.61 0.62 -0.73
C ALA A 312 11.45 1.47 -1.99
N PHE A 313 10.30 2.15 -2.09
CA PHE A 313 10.13 3.25 -3.01
C PHE A 313 10.79 4.50 -2.42
N ASP A 314 12.04 4.74 -2.77
CA ASP A 314 12.84 5.84 -2.24
C ASP A 314 12.55 7.11 -3.04
N ASN A 315 11.67 7.97 -2.51
CA ASN A 315 11.37 9.28 -3.08
C ASN A 315 12.65 10.11 -3.29
N HIS A 316 13.62 9.91 -2.41
CA HIS A 316 14.96 10.47 -2.46
C HIS A 316 14.98 12.01 -2.49
N ASN A 317 14.23 12.61 -1.58
CA ASN A 317 13.99 14.06 -1.54
C ASN A 317 15.26 14.91 -1.40
N ILE A 318 16.38 14.34 -0.95
CA ILE A 318 17.68 15.02 -0.87
C ILE A 318 18.30 15.35 -2.23
N THR A 319 18.05 14.56 -3.28
CA THR A 319 18.54 14.86 -4.65
C THR A 319 17.42 15.07 -5.66
N GLU A 320 16.17 14.86 -5.27
CA GLU A 320 15.00 14.92 -6.15
C GLU A 320 15.09 13.92 -7.32
N GLU A 321 15.65 12.73 -7.07
CA GLU A 321 15.73 11.62 -8.05
C GLU A 321 15.15 10.33 -7.46
N THR A 322 13.87 10.06 -7.72
CA THR A 322 13.21 8.88 -7.15
C THR A 322 13.82 7.58 -7.69
N ARG A 323 14.00 6.62 -6.81
CA ARG A 323 14.54 5.29 -7.13
C ARG A 323 13.81 4.18 -6.39
N ILE A 324 13.94 2.97 -6.91
CA ILE A 324 13.63 1.74 -6.20
C ILE A 324 14.91 1.29 -5.52
N ALA A 325 14.94 1.26 -4.20
CA ALA A 325 16.07 0.80 -3.42
C ALA A 325 15.81 -0.64 -2.95
N VAL A 326 16.73 -1.55 -3.22
CA VAL A 326 16.61 -2.98 -2.90
C VAL A 326 17.81 -3.39 -2.07
N TYR A 327 17.54 -3.89 -0.86
CA TYR A 327 18.53 -4.33 0.11
C TYR A 327 18.34 -5.82 0.35
N ARG A 328 19.40 -6.62 0.19
CA ARG A 328 19.47 -7.94 0.81
C ARG A 328 20.25 -7.79 2.11
N ILE A 329 19.64 -8.19 3.23
CA ILE A 329 20.20 -7.97 4.57
C ILE A 329 20.43 -9.29 5.30
N ASP A 330 21.50 -9.34 6.10
CA ASP A 330 21.68 -10.34 7.15
C ASP A 330 21.24 -9.71 8.48
N ASP A 331 20.03 -10.02 8.92
CA ASP A 331 19.45 -9.50 10.16
C ASP A 331 19.93 -10.22 11.43
N VAL A 332 20.78 -11.23 11.29
CA VAL A 332 21.45 -11.91 12.40
C VAL A 332 22.77 -11.21 12.73
N ASN A 333 23.56 -10.88 11.70
CA ASN A 333 24.84 -10.19 11.85
C ASN A 333 24.73 -8.66 11.73
N MET A 334 23.57 -8.14 11.33
CA MET A 334 23.31 -6.73 11.01
C MET A 334 24.25 -6.23 9.91
N GLU A 335 24.29 -6.93 8.79
CA GLU A 335 25.14 -6.60 7.64
C GLU A 335 24.31 -6.44 6.36
N LEU A 336 24.70 -5.48 5.50
CA LEU A 336 24.21 -5.40 4.14
C LEU A 336 24.95 -6.40 3.25
N ASP A 337 24.23 -7.40 2.72
CA ASP A 337 24.78 -8.37 1.79
C ASP A 337 24.85 -7.84 0.35
N GLU A 338 23.81 -7.12 -0.09
CA GLU A 338 23.73 -6.57 -1.44
C GLU A 338 22.79 -5.37 -1.48
N PHE A 339 23.21 -4.34 -2.22
CA PHE A 339 22.37 -3.19 -2.56
C PHE A 339 22.22 -3.07 -4.07
N LYS A 340 20.99 -2.82 -4.52
CA LYS A 340 20.68 -2.41 -5.89
C LYS A 340 19.76 -1.20 -5.86
N SER A 341 19.88 -0.36 -6.88
CA SER A 341 18.93 0.71 -7.12
C SER A 341 18.54 0.81 -8.59
N TYR A 342 17.25 1.00 -8.84
CA TYR A 342 16.71 1.24 -10.17
C TYR A 342 16.08 2.62 -10.24
N ARG A 343 16.33 3.38 -11.31
CA ARG A 343 15.73 4.70 -11.50
C ARG A 343 15.42 4.94 -12.96
N ILE A 344 14.45 5.79 -13.22
CA ILE A 344 14.14 6.31 -14.55
C ILE A 344 14.59 7.76 -14.59
N ASP A 345 15.51 8.08 -15.50
CA ASP A 345 16.10 9.42 -15.58
C ASP A 345 15.03 10.51 -15.76
N GLY A 346 15.13 11.56 -14.93
CA GLY A 346 14.20 12.70 -14.96
C GLY A 346 12.86 12.48 -14.25
N LYS A 347 12.64 11.31 -13.60
CA LYS A 347 11.45 11.08 -12.77
C LYS A 347 11.70 11.45 -11.31
N PHE A 348 10.75 12.18 -10.73
CA PHE A 348 10.76 12.53 -9.32
C PHE A 348 9.34 12.60 -8.76
N THR A 349 9.18 12.12 -7.54
CA THR A 349 7.98 12.26 -6.73
C THR A 349 8.36 12.50 -5.28
N SER A 350 7.78 13.55 -4.68
CA SER A 350 8.19 14.06 -3.37
C SER A 350 7.49 13.36 -2.19
N ALA A 351 6.40 12.64 -2.48
CA ALA A 351 5.60 11.91 -1.50
C ALA A 351 4.73 10.85 -2.19
N CYS A 352 4.23 9.91 -1.38
CA CYS A 352 3.42 8.78 -1.86
C CYS A 352 4.23 7.91 -2.84
N GLY A 353 3.51 7.02 -3.55
CA GLY A 353 4.10 6.12 -4.54
C GLY A 353 4.35 4.71 -4.00
N SER A 354 4.72 3.83 -4.93
CA SER A 354 4.89 2.40 -4.69
C SER A 354 5.79 1.78 -5.74
N ALA A 355 6.59 0.81 -5.33
CA ALA A 355 7.29 -0.10 -6.23
C ALA A 355 7.00 -1.54 -5.82
N GLN A 356 6.63 -2.37 -6.78
CA GLN A 356 6.42 -3.79 -6.58
C GLN A 356 7.23 -4.56 -7.60
N PHE A 357 8.06 -5.47 -7.10
CA PHE A 357 8.76 -6.45 -7.92
C PHE A 357 7.75 -7.34 -8.65
N ILE A 358 7.99 -7.58 -9.95
CA ILE A 358 7.21 -8.49 -10.77
C ILE A 358 8.04 -9.73 -11.12
N SER A 359 9.17 -9.53 -11.81
CA SER A 359 10.09 -10.60 -12.18
C SER A 359 11.40 -10.02 -12.72
N GLY A 360 12.56 -10.62 -12.44
CA GLY A 360 13.84 -10.16 -12.99
C GLY A 360 14.15 -8.73 -12.55
N GLU A 361 14.19 -7.78 -13.49
CA GLU A 361 14.30 -6.34 -13.18
C GLU A 361 13.05 -5.57 -13.61
N MET A 362 11.90 -6.25 -13.63
CA MET A 362 10.60 -5.65 -13.95
C MET A 362 9.85 -5.26 -12.69
N TYR A 363 9.33 -4.02 -12.68
CA TYR A 363 8.58 -3.46 -11.56
C TYR A 363 7.29 -2.81 -12.03
N ALA A 364 6.24 -2.95 -11.22
CA ALA A 364 5.07 -2.09 -11.27
C ALA A 364 5.32 -0.88 -10.35
N ILE A 365 5.24 0.33 -10.90
CA ILE A 365 5.65 1.57 -10.24
C ILE A 365 4.47 2.54 -10.22
N GLY A 366 4.00 2.89 -9.01
CA GLY A 366 3.07 3.98 -8.76
C GLY A 366 3.82 5.25 -8.39
N TRP A 367 3.60 6.34 -9.12
CA TRP A 367 4.42 7.55 -9.01
C TRP A 367 3.94 8.57 -7.98
N GLY A 368 2.81 8.33 -7.29
CA GLY A 368 2.45 9.18 -6.15
C GLY A 368 2.25 10.65 -6.55
N CYS A 369 2.80 11.56 -5.75
CA CYS A 369 2.86 13.00 -6.03
C CYS A 369 4.00 13.34 -7.02
N ALA A 370 3.91 12.77 -8.23
CA ALA A 370 4.87 13.00 -9.31
C ALA A 370 5.03 14.49 -9.60
N GLN A 371 6.24 14.93 -9.96
CA GLN A 371 6.57 16.32 -10.23
C GLN A 371 6.82 16.54 -11.73
N ASN A 372 6.12 17.49 -12.34
CA ASN A 372 6.21 17.82 -13.78
C ASN A 372 5.99 16.61 -14.71
N ASP A 373 5.14 15.68 -14.29
CA ASP A 373 4.91 14.41 -14.94
C ASP A 373 3.47 13.93 -14.71
N LEU A 374 2.81 13.49 -15.78
CA LEU A 374 1.43 13.02 -15.73
C LEU A 374 1.33 11.51 -15.48
N VAL A 375 2.42 10.76 -15.66
CA VAL A 375 2.43 9.31 -15.46
C VAL A 375 2.22 9.01 -13.97
N CYS A 376 1.07 8.43 -13.63
CA CYS A 376 0.77 8.00 -12.25
C CYS A 376 1.13 6.54 -12.00
N PHE A 377 1.24 5.73 -13.07
CA PHE A 377 1.61 4.33 -12.99
C PHE A 377 2.34 3.86 -14.25
N CYS A 378 3.30 2.96 -14.09
CA CYS A 378 3.84 2.19 -15.21
C CYS A 378 4.27 0.78 -14.78
N VAL A 379 4.41 -0.11 -15.78
CA VAL A 379 5.23 -1.31 -15.65
C VAL A 379 6.49 -1.09 -16.47
N TYR A 380 7.64 -1.23 -15.82
CA TYR A 380 8.94 -0.93 -16.40
C TYR A 380 9.89 -2.12 -16.26
N ASP A 381 10.57 -2.47 -17.35
CA ASP A 381 11.61 -3.50 -17.39
C ASP A 381 12.98 -2.81 -17.48
N PHE A 382 13.71 -2.77 -16.36
CA PHE A 382 15.01 -2.11 -16.30
C PHE A 382 16.12 -2.87 -17.03
N GLU A 383 15.99 -4.18 -17.23
CA GLU A 383 16.96 -4.96 -18.00
C GLU A 383 16.91 -4.55 -19.48
N LYS A 384 15.71 -4.21 -19.98
CA LYS A 384 15.47 -3.79 -21.37
C LYS A 384 15.42 -2.28 -21.57
N ASP A 385 15.42 -1.49 -20.50
CA ASP A 385 15.17 -0.04 -20.54
C ASP A 385 13.83 0.28 -21.25
N GLU A 386 12.79 -0.50 -20.92
CA GLU A 386 11.51 -0.50 -21.64
C GLU A 386 10.32 -0.27 -20.71
N GLN A 387 9.53 0.76 -21.01
CA GLN A 387 8.22 0.98 -20.39
C GLN A 387 7.15 0.20 -21.18
N LEU A 388 6.66 -0.90 -20.60
CA LEU A 388 5.68 -1.77 -21.26
C LEU A 388 4.30 -1.13 -21.34
N ILE A 389 3.84 -0.56 -20.23
CA ILE A 389 2.60 0.21 -20.13
C ILE A 389 2.80 1.43 -19.22
N SER A 390 2.11 2.53 -19.52
CA SER A 390 1.91 3.64 -18.59
C SER A 390 0.48 4.13 -18.58
N ILE A 391 0.10 4.70 -17.44
CA ILE A 391 -1.15 5.40 -17.22
C ILE A 391 -0.81 6.84 -16.84
N GLU A 392 -1.34 7.77 -17.62
CA GLU A 392 -1.24 9.20 -17.39
C GLU A 392 -2.57 9.75 -16.87
N LEU A 393 -2.50 10.69 -15.93
CA LEU A 393 -3.66 11.46 -15.48
C LEU A 393 -3.77 12.76 -16.27
N ASP A 394 -4.97 13.13 -16.73
CA ASP A 394 -5.19 14.44 -17.37
C ASP A 394 -4.93 15.61 -16.41
N ASN A 395 -5.10 15.38 -15.09
CA ASN A 395 -4.87 16.36 -14.04
C ASN A 395 -3.89 15.81 -13.00
N GLN A 396 -2.66 16.32 -13.01
CA GLN A 396 -1.60 15.96 -12.08
C GLN A 396 -1.95 16.24 -10.60
N ASP A 397 -2.76 17.26 -10.33
CA ASP A 397 -3.10 17.65 -8.96
C ASP A 397 -4.02 16.62 -8.27
N ASN A 398 -4.72 15.78 -9.05
CA ASN A 398 -5.49 14.66 -8.53
C ASN A 398 -4.68 13.36 -8.59
N PHE A 399 -3.51 13.38 -7.97
CA PHE A 399 -2.58 12.26 -8.03
C PHE A 399 -3.03 11.05 -7.18
N THR A 400 -2.45 9.91 -7.51
CA THR A 400 -2.68 8.64 -6.82
C THR A 400 -1.87 8.57 -5.53
N TYR A 401 -2.42 8.01 -4.45
CA TYR A 401 -1.64 7.66 -3.26
C TYR A 401 -0.69 6.51 -3.59
N ARG A 402 -1.25 5.43 -4.13
CA ARG A 402 -0.51 4.23 -4.56
C ARG A 402 -1.17 3.64 -5.80
N CYS A 403 -0.33 2.99 -6.59
CA CYS A 403 -0.74 2.14 -7.71
C CYS A 403 -0.02 0.79 -7.55
N VAL A 404 -0.78 -0.27 -7.33
CA VAL A 404 -0.24 -1.59 -7.00
C VAL A 404 -0.79 -2.65 -7.94
N TYR A 405 -0.03 -3.72 -8.15
CA TYR A 405 -0.37 -4.86 -8.97
C TYR A 405 -0.69 -6.08 -8.11
N TYR A 406 -1.70 -6.85 -8.52
CA TYR A 406 -1.94 -8.19 -7.99
C TYR A 406 -2.39 -9.13 -9.11
N GLU A 407 -1.75 -10.30 -9.20
CA GLU A 407 -2.19 -11.44 -10.01
C GLU A 407 -3.56 -11.96 -9.56
#